data_AF-A0A7K6LFB6-F1
#
_entry.id   AF-A0A7K6LFB6-F1
#
_cell.length_a   1.000
_cell.length_b   1.000
_cell.length_c   1.000
_cell.angle_alpha   90.00
_cell.angle_beta   90.00
_cell.angle_gamma   90.00
#
_symmetry.space_group_name_H-M   'P 1'
#
loop_
_entity.id
_entity.type
_entity.pdbx_description
1 polymer ?
#
loop_
_entity_poly.entity_id
_entity_poly.type
_entity_poly.pdbx_seq_one_letter_code
_entity_poly.pdbx_strand_id
1 'polypeptide(L)'
;QGLRNHGNTCFMNAVVQCLSNTAPLAERLALGRYRARGARAEVTHRLAALVRALWTRDYTPQLSAEFKNIVSKHSSQFRGNAQHDALEFLLWLLDRMHEDLGAASPAQQSRGPPQVRLGGHSGGLARSDDAPHLFPRSSLTCPHCLKQSNTFDPFLCISLPIPLRQTRALNVTLVLQCERWRFVRVGLAVPLLGTVADLREMVAREGHIPPEQVTGARRGKNGTGQRDAEGAGTIPQVILAEVSPRGFLRSLSDPEALGVAGEAGPVYAFQPPPARRAGCPRSLPTSPAVPRPEGPRLLPSTARSSDCLHRAPGGRILLLLCNTAGTGPQLARFGPPLMLREERGVSWEQLQQSILAQLRGVLRGEVRPQGTGALFRIRLAGGAAPCTYLSPQDPRPLCHPAIDRALQLSGAGGPPHVKLTVEWDMSTKERLFGSLQEEVVQDAESVRQQQQAHGQQHSCTLDECFQLYTKEEQVQHPRA
;
A
#
# COMPACT_ATOMS: atom_id res chain seq x y z
N GLN A 1 41.10 -7.03 -23.17
CA GLN A 1 41.89 -5.76 -23.19
C GLN A 1 40.91 -4.61 -22.99
N GLY A 2 41.23 -3.61 -22.15
CA GLY A 2 40.32 -2.48 -21.87
C GLY A 2 40.39 -1.38 -22.93
N LEU A 3 39.39 -0.50 -22.97
CA LEU A 3 39.34 0.68 -23.86
C LEU A 3 39.49 1.98 -23.06
N ARG A 4 40.28 2.93 -23.56
CA ARG A 4 40.46 4.26 -22.94
C ARG A 4 39.16 5.07 -23.00
N ASN A 5 38.85 5.80 -21.93
CA ASN A 5 37.76 6.76 -21.90
C ASN A 5 38.24 8.11 -22.47
N HIS A 6 37.53 8.64 -23.47
CA HIS A 6 37.87 9.88 -24.20
C HIS A 6 36.92 11.02 -23.83
N GLY A 7 36.56 11.13 -22.55
CA GLY A 7 35.59 12.11 -22.04
C GLY A 7 34.17 11.59 -22.15
N ASN A 8 33.66 11.01 -21.05
CA ASN A 8 32.32 10.41 -20.95
C ASN A 8 31.97 9.37 -22.03
N THR A 9 32.96 8.67 -22.59
CA THR A 9 32.72 7.63 -23.62
C THR A 9 32.57 6.22 -23.04
N CYS A 10 32.27 6.07 -21.75
CA CYS A 10 32.11 4.77 -21.12
C CYS A 10 30.94 3.97 -21.71
N PHE A 11 29.85 4.61 -22.11
CA PHE A 11 28.71 3.98 -22.80
C PHE A 11 29.15 3.30 -24.11
N MET A 12 29.95 3.99 -24.92
CA MET A 12 30.51 3.48 -26.17
C MET A 12 31.47 2.31 -25.91
N ASN A 13 32.36 2.46 -24.93
CA ASN A 13 33.31 1.42 -24.57
C ASN A 13 32.60 0.15 -24.10
N ALA A 14 31.54 0.27 -23.30
CA ALA A 14 30.74 -0.87 -22.83
C ALA A 14 30.10 -1.61 -24.02
N VAL A 15 29.47 -0.88 -24.95
CA VAL A 15 28.86 -1.48 -26.14
C VAL A 15 29.88 -2.18 -27.03
N VAL A 16 31.03 -1.55 -27.31
CA VAL A 16 32.09 -2.18 -28.12
C VAL A 16 32.60 -3.46 -27.44
N GLN A 17 32.78 -3.46 -26.12
CA GLN A 17 33.18 -4.65 -25.38
C GLN A 17 32.12 -5.76 -25.48
N CYS A 18 30.84 -5.44 -25.32
CA CYS A 18 29.76 -6.42 -25.50
C CYS A 18 29.77 -7.02 -26.91
N LEU A 19 29.78 -6.18 -27.95
CA LEU A 19 29.80 -6.63 -29.35
C LEU A 19 31.07 -7.44 -29.69
N SER A 20 32.22 -7.05 -29.16
CA SER A 20 33.49 -7.76 -29.33
C SER A 20 33.47 -9.16 -28.69
N ASN A 21 32.59 -9.40 -27.71
CA ASN A 21 32.41 -10.71 -27.07
C ASN A 21 31.21 -11.51 -27.63
N THR A 22 30.47 -10.95 -28.59
CA THR A 22 29.47 -11.69 -29.36
C THR A 22 30.18 -12.49 -30.45
N ALA A 23 30.57 -13.74 -30.15
CA ALA A 23 31.51 -14.53 -30.96
C ALA A 23 31.23 -14.54 -32.48
N PRO A 24 29.99 -14.80 -32.97
CA PRO A 24 29.73 -14.81 -34.41
C PRO A 24 29.95 -13.46 -35.10
N LEU A 25 29.66 -12.36 -34.38
CA LEU A 25 29.87 -11.00 -34.87
C LEU A 25 31.35 -10.63 -34.83
N ALA A 26 32.01 -10.91 -33.71
CA ALA A 26 33.41 -10.61 -33.50
C ALA A 26 34.32 -11.33 -34.51
N GLU A 27 34.08 -12.63 -34.77
CA GLU A 27 34.81 -13.39 -35.79
C GLU A 27 34.65 -12.75 -37.17
N ARG A 28 33.42 -12.40 -37.55
CA ARG A 28 33.13 -11.81 -38.86
C ARG A 28 33.85 -10.47 -39.04
N LEU A 29 33.82 -9.61 -38.02
CA LEU A 29 34.48 -8.30 -38.03
C LEU A 29 36.00 -8.43 -38.03
N ALA A 30 36.57 -9.25 -37.13
CA ALA A 30 38.01 -9.41 -36.98
C ALA A 30 38.67 -10.03 -38.22
N LEU A 31 38.01 -10.99 -38.87
CA LEU A 31 38.50 -11.65 -40.09
C LEU A 31 38.16 -10.88 -41.37
N GLY A 32 37.46 -9.75 -41.29
CA GLY A 32 37.03 -8.98 -42.47
C GLY A 32 36.03 -9.73 -43.35
N ARG A 33 35.33 -10.74 -42.82
CA ARG A 33 34.37 -11.59 -43.54
C ARG A 33 33.01 -10.92 -43.71
N TYR A 34 32.98 -9.63 -44.04
CA TYR A 34 31.76 -8.87 -44.25
C TYR A 34 31.82 -8.11 -45.59
N ARG A 35 30.70 -8.06 -46.33
CA ARG A 35 30.60 -7.31 -47.58
C ARG A 35 30.13 -5.90 -47.30
N ALA A 36 31.07 -4.97 -47.12
CA ALA A 36 30.74 -3.56 -46.95
C ALA A 36 30.46 -2.87 -48.30
N ARG A 37 29.49 -1.95 -48.35
CA ARG A 37 29.19 -1.13 -49.54
C ARG A 37 30.26 -0.05 -49.76
N GLY A 38 31.46 -0.47 -50.18
CA GLY A 38 32.55 0.41 -50.58
C GLY A 38 32.94 1.46 -49.54
N ALA A 39 33.37 2.65 -50.00
CA ALA A 39 33.84 3.75 -49.16
C ALA A 39 32.78 4.35 -48.20
N ARG A 40 31.51 3.90 -48.25
CA ARG A 40 30.42 4.44 -47.40
C ARG A 40 30.31 3.78 -46.03
N ALA A 41 30.93 2.61 -45.81
CA ALA A 41 30.81 1.84 -44.58
C ALA A 41 31.81 2.27 -43.48
N GLU A 42 32.06 3.57 -43.34
CA GLU A 42 33.17 4.10 -42.51
C GLU A 42 33.05 3.67 -41.04
N VAL A 43 31.84 3.65 -40.49
CA VAL A 43 31.58 3.28 -39.08
C VAL A 43 31.90 1.80 -38.86
N THR A 44 31.39 0.92 -39.72
CA THR A 44 31.63 -0.53 -39.62
C THR A 44 33.11 -0.89 -39.77
N HIS A 45 33.85 -0.22 -40.68
CA HIS A 45 35.29 -0.45 -40.82
C HIS A 45 36.08 -0.04 -39.57
N ARG A 46 35.74 1.11 -38.96
CA ARG A 46 36.41 1.56 -37.72
C ARG A 46 36.09 0.65 -36.54
N LEU A 47 34.85 0.17 -36.43
CA LEU A 47 34.48 -0.84 -35.44
C LEU A 47 35.25 -2.15 -35.65
N ALA A 48 35.32 -2.66 -36.89
CA ALA A 48 36.03 -3.90 -37.21
C ALA A 48 37.53 -3.80 -36.91
N ALA A 49 38.17 -2.67 -37.24
CA ALA A 49 39.57 -2.42 -36.89
C ALA A 49 39.78 -2.40 -35.37
N LEU A 50 38.87 -1.79 -34.62
CA LEU A 50 38.91 -1.74 -33.16
C LEU A 50 38.72 -3.13 -32.53
N VAL A 51 37.72 -3.90 -32.99
CA VAL A 51 37.48 -5.29 -32.54
C VAL A 51 38.69 -6.18 -32.85
N ARG A 52 39.23 -6.11 -34.08
CA ARG A 52 40.43 -6.86 -34.45
C ARG A 52 41.60 -6.55 -33.52
N ALA A 53 41.88 -5.27 -33.26
CA ALA A 53 42.97 -4.87 -32.36
C ALA A 53 42.77 -5.36 -30.93
N LEU A 54 41.53 -5.41 -30.43
CA LEU A 54 41.22 -5.98 -29.10
C LEU A 54 41.52 -7.47 -29.03
N TRP A 55 41.25 -8.23 -30.10
CA TRP A 55 41.49 -9.68 -30.17
C TRP A 55 42.94 -10.04 -30.48
N THR A 56 43.66 -9.23 -31.27
CA THR A 56 45.11 -9.42 -31.52
C THR A 56 46.01 -8.85 -30.44
N ARG A 57 45.42 -8.12 -29.47
CA ARG A 57 46.10 -7.38 -28.39
C ARG A 57 46.89 -6.15 -28.86
N ASP A 58 46.66 -5.67 -30.08
CA ASP A 58 47.32 -4.50 -30.69
C ASP A 58 46.54 -3.17 -30.49
N TYR A 59 45.67 -3.10 -29.49
CA TYR A 59 44.90 -1.88 -29.21
C TYR A 59 45.80 -0.68 -28.86
N THR A 60 45.51 0.46 -29.49
CA THR A 60 46.02 1.77 -29.11
C THR A 60 44.89 2.75 -28.85
N PRO A 61 45.04 3.72 -27.92
CA PRO A 61 44.01 4.74 -27.65
C PRO A 61 43.52 5.50 -28.89
N GLN A 62 44.38 5.65 -29.89
CA GLN A 62 44.10 6.29 -31.18
C GLN A 62 42.96 5.58 -31.91
N LEU A 63 42.92 4.23 -31.91
CA LEU A 63 41.85 3.47 -32.58
C LEU A 63 40.46 3.79 -31.99
N SER A 64 40.36 3.86 -30.66
CA SER A 64 39.11 4.25 -30.00
C SER A 64 38.75 5.73 -30.19
N ALA A 65 39.74 6.62 -30.34
CA ALA A 65 39.50 8.03 -30.64
C ALA A 65 39.00 8.22 -32.09
N GLU A 66 39.58 7.48 -33.04
CA GLU A 66 39.13 7.46 -34.43
C GLU A 66 37.71 6.90 -34.55
N PHE A 67 37.38 5.86 -33.78
CA PHE A 67 36.01 5.35 -33.71
C PHE A 67 35.04 6.39 -33.13
N LYS A 68 35.40 7.07 -32.03
CA LYS A 68 34.59 8.17 -31.49
C LYS A 68 34.34 9.26 -32.56
N ASN A 69 35.39 9.66 -33.28
CA ASN A 69 35.30 10.71 -34.30
C ASN A 69 34.35 10.31 -35.45
N ILE A 70 34.40 9.04 -35.90
CA ILE A 70 33.49 8.58 -36.95
C ILE A 70 32.04 8.52 -36.46
N VAL A 71 31.81 8.11 -35.22
CA VAL A 71 30.49 8.13 -34.60
C VAL A 71 29.94 9.56 -34.57
N SER A 72 30.72 10.53 -34.08
CA SER A 72 30.33 11.95 -34.03
C SER A 72 30.09 12.58 -35.41
N LYS A 73 30.75 12.07 -36.47
CA LYS A 73 30.50 12.48 -37.86
C LYS A 73 29.12 12.02 -38.34
N HIS A 74 28.76 10.77 -38.06
CA HIS A 74 27.55 10.13 -38.58
C HIS A 74 26.30 10.27 -37.69
N SER A 75 26.47 10.68 -36.44
CA SER A 75 25.37 10.95 -35.52
C SER A 75 25.69 12.19 -34.69
N SER A 76 24.89 13.24 -34.89
CA SER A 76 25.04 14.50 -34.16
C SER A 76 24.78 14.35 -32.66
N GLN A 77 23.93 13.41 -32.25
CA GLN A 77 23.59 13.19 -30.84
C GLN A 77 24.78 12.73 -30.01
N PHE A 78 25.75 12.04 -30.62
CA PHE A 78 26.97 11.55 -29.96
C PHE A 78 28.17 12.48 -30.17
N ARG A 79 27.94 13.76 -30.48
CA ARG A 79 29.01 14.78 -30.56
C ARG A 79 29.36 15.31 -29.18
N GLY A 80 30.65 15.57 -28.96
CA GLY A 80 31.14 16.15 -27.72
C GLY A 80 31.46 15.10 -26.65
N ASN A 81 31.24 15.47 -25.39
CA ASN A 81 31.64 14.71 -24.20
C ASN A 81 30.48 14.57 -23.18
N ALA A 82 29.23 14.57 -23.64
CA ALA A 82 28.08 14.31 -22.76
C ALA A 82 28.01 12.82 -22.40
N GLN A 83 27.30 12.51 -21.30
CA GLN A 83 26.91 11.13 -21.00
C GLN A 83 25.71 10.74 -21.87
N HIS A 84 25.68 9.48 -22.30
CA HIS A 84 24.63 8.93 -23.16
C HIS A 84 24.19 7.55 -22.68
N ASP A 85 22.98 7.16 -23.06
CA ASP A 85 22.47 5.80 -22.85
C ASP A 85 23.23 4.81 -23.77
N ALA A 86 23.76 3.75 -23.15
CA ALA A 86 24.49 2.70 -23.88
C ALA A 86 23.57 1.90 -24.81
N LEU A 87 22.31 1.68 -24.43
CA LEU A 87 21.35 0.97 -25.26
C LEU A 87 21.00 1.78 -26.52
N GLU A 88 20.79 3.08 -26.38
CA GLU A 88 20.56 3.98 -27.52
C GLU A 88 21.75 3.95 -28.50
N PHE A 89 22.97 4.00 -27.96
CA PHE A 89 24.18 3.87 -28.79
C PHE A 89 24.30 2.50 -29.48
N LEU A 90 23.97 1.41 -28.78
CA LEU A 90 23.98 0.05 -29.34
C LEU A 90 22.99 -0.06 -30.51
N LEU A 91 21.75 0.38 -30.34
CA LEU A 91 20.73 0.31 -31.39
C LEU A 91 21.14 1.12 -32.62
N TRP A 92 21.58 2.37 -32.41
CA TRP A 92 22.11 3.19 -33.50
C TRP A 92 23.29 2.53 -34.23
N LEU A 93 24.21 1.90 -33.49
CA LEU A 93 25.38 1.24 -34.07
C LEU A 93 24.98 0.00 -34.87
N LEU A 94 24.05 -0.81 -34.37
CA LEU A 94 23.54 -1.98 -35.07
C LEU A 94 22.81 -1.59 -36.37
N ASP A 95 21.95 -0.57 -36.32
CA ASP A 95 21.27 -0.03 -37.51
C ASP A 95 22.27 0.50 -38.53
N ARG A 96 23.27 1.26 -38.07
CA ARG A 96 24.34 1.77 -38.94
C ARG A 96 25.12 0.63 -39.60
N MET A 97 25.47 -0.41 -38.84
CA MET A 97 26.15 -1.59 -39.37
C MET A 97 25.29 -2.33 -40.38
N HIS A 98 23.98 -2.43 -40.13
CA HIS A 98 23.04 -3.04 -41.06
C HIS A 98 23.04 -2.30 -42.40
N GLU A 99 22.96 -0.97 -42.38
CA GLU A 99 22.99 -0.13 -43.58
C GLU A 99 24.33 -0.21 -44.34
N ASP A 100 25.44 -0.19 -43.61
CA ASP A 100 26.82 -0.26 -44.15
C ASP A 100 27.09 -1.58 -44.89
N LEU A 101 26.53 -2.69 -44.38
CA LEU A 101 26.66 -4.04 -44.94
C LEU A 101 25.66 -4.32 -46.07
N GLY A 102 24.61 -3.50 -46.17
CA GLY A 102 23.61 -3.51 -47.21
C GLY A 102 22.61 -4.67 -47.09
N ALA A 103 21.32 -4.34 -47.00
CA ALA A 103 20.27 -5.24 -47.45
C ALA A 103 20.45 -5.49 -48.96
N ALA A 104 20.23 -6.73 -49.44
CA ALA A 104 20.26 -7.04 -50.87
C ALA A 104 19.41 -6.02 -51.67
N SER A 105 19.97 -5.44 -52.74
CA SER A 105 19.30 -4.40 -53.53
C SER A 105 17.97 -4.89 -54.13
N PRO A 106 16.92 -4.04 -54.19
CA PRO A 106 15.61 -4.38 -54.79
C PRO A 106 15.64 -4.21 -56.32
N ALA A 107 16.55 -4.88 -57.01
CA ALA A 107 16.70 -4.80 -58.46
C ALA A 107 16.30 -6.12 -59.14
N GLN A 108 15.04 -6.51 -59.02
CA GLN A 108 14.37 -7.51 -59.89
C GLN A 108 12.84 -7.46 -59.67
N GLN A 109 12.22 -6.30 -59.93
CA GLN A 109 10.77 -6.22 -60.17
C GLN A 109 10.55 -6.20 -61.69
N SER A 110 10.61 -7.37 -62.32
CA SER A 110 10.10 -7.58 -63.67
C SER A 110 8.59 -7.84 -63.61
N ARG A 111 7.83 -6.81 -64.00
CA ARG A 111 6.49 -6.79 -64.63
C ARG A 111 5.53 -7.96 -64.28
N GLY A 112 4.57 -7.69 -63.38
CA GLY A 112 3.31 -8.42 -63.16
C GLY A 112 2.36 -7.58 -62.29
N PRO A 113 1.02 -7.74 -62.36
CA PRO A 113 0.05 -6.80 -61.78
C PRO A 113 0.04 -6.83 -60.24
N PRO A 114 -0.45 -5.77 -59.57
CA PRO A 114 -0.18 -5.53 -58.16
C PRO A 114 -1.04 -6.44 -57.27
N GLN A 115 -0.44 -7.48 -56.70
CA GLN A 115 -0.96 -8.09 -55.48
C GLN A 115 -0.32 -7.42 -54.27
N VAL A 116 -1.18 -6.92 -53.39
CA VAL A 116 -0.87 -6.35 -52.08
C VAL A 116 -0.03 -7.35 -51.28
N ARG A 117 1.28 -7.12 -51.22
CA ARG A 117 2.20 -7.79 -50.31
C ARG A 117 2.82 -6.70 -49.42
N LEU A 118 2.24 -6.55 -48.25
CA LEU A 118 2.80 -5.75 -47.16
C LEU A 118 4.02 -6.46 -46.58
N GLY A 119 5.17 -5.80 -46.66
CA GLY A 119 6.30 -5.90 -45.75
C GLY A 119 7.03 -7.25 -45.67
N GLY A 120 8.16 -7.38 -46.38
CA GLY A 120 9.04 -8.53 -46.19
C GLY A 120 10.38 -8.38 -46.89
N HIS A 121 11.21 -7.42 -46.47
CA HIS A 121 12.61 -7.33 -46.91
C HIS A 121 13.54 -7.11 -45.71
N SER A 122 13.75 -8.17 -44.95
CA SER A 122 14.89 -8.35 -44.04
C SER A 122 15.61 -9.61 -44.50
N GLY A 123 16.89 -9.48 -44.88
CA GLY A 123 17.64 -10.55 -45.54
C GLY A 123 17.89 -11.79 -44.66
N GLY A 124 17.59 -12.97 -45.22
CA GLY A 124 18.59 -14.03 -45.30
C GLY A 124 18.67 -15.09 -44.20
N LEU A 125 17.70 -15.20 -43.28
CA LEU A 125 17.54 -16.38 -42.43
C LEU A 125 16.04 -16.74 -42.36
N ALA A 126 15.72 -18.00 -42.68
CA ALA A 126 14.37 -18.58 -42.76
C ALA A 126 13.55 -18.24 -44.03
N ARG A 127 13.93 -18.87 -45.15
CA ARG A 127 12.93 -19.40 -46.10
C ARG A 127 12.52 -20.79 -45.62
N SER A 128 11.57 -20.82 -44.70
CA SER A 128 10.81 -22.03 -44.36
C SER A 128 9.39 -21.57 -44.06
N ASP A 129 8.38 -22.12 -44.74
CA ASP A 129 6.95 -21.83 -44.52
C ASP A 129 6.46 -22.19 -43.10
N ASP A 130 7.34 -22.68 -42.20
CA ASP A 130 7.06 -23.12 -40.82
C ASP A 130 7.43 -22.10 -39.71
N ALA A 131 7.69 -20.83 -40.04
CA ALA A 131 8.22 -19.85 -39.08
C ALA A 131 7.25 -18.92 -38.30
N PRO A 132 5.89 -19.05 -38.30
CA PRO A 132 5.05 -18.11 -37.53
C PRO A 132 5.16 -18.28 -36.00
N HIS A 133 5.81 -19.34 -35.52
CA HIS A 133 5.94 -19.64 -34.09
C HIS A 133 7.20 -19.09 -33.41
N LEU A 134 8.13 -18.46 -34.15
CA LEU A 134 9.43 -18.05 -33.62
C LEU A 134 9.52 -16.56 -33.24
N PHE A 135 8.55 -15.73 -33.65
CA PHE A 135 8.52 -14.31 -33.32
C PHE A 135 7.51 -14.05 -32.20
N PRO A 136 7.83 -13.19 -31.22
CA PRO A 136 6.88 -12.78 -30.20
C PRO A 136 5.69 -12.09 -30.85
N ARG A 137 4.50 -12.42 -30.34
CA ARG A 137 3.23 -11.89 -30.82
C ARG A 137 2.82 -10.69 -29.97
N SER A 138 2.62 -9.53 -30.60
CA SER A 138 1.92 -8.40 -29.99
C SER A 138 0.43 -8.52 -30.28
N SER A 139 -0.41 -8.50 -29.24
CA SER A 139 -1.86 -8.59 -29.35
C SER A 139 -2.50 -7.35 -28.74
N LEU A 140 -3.16 -6.53 -29.56
CA LEU A 140 -3.85 -5.33 -29.13
C LEU A 140 -5.35 -5.51 -29.30
N THR A 141 -6.13 -5.22 -28.26
CA THR A 141 -7.60 -5.25 -28.30
C THR A 141 -8.13 -3.84 -28.14
N CYS A 142 -8.90 -3.37 -29.12
CA CYS A 142 -9.55 -2.07 -29.02
C CYS A 142 -10.64 -2.11 -27.95
N PRO A 143 -10.64 -1.21 -26.95
CA PRO A 143 -11.65 -1.22 -25.88
C PRO A 143 -13.05 -0.82 -26.35
N HIS A 144 -13.17 -0.13 -27.50
CA HIS A 144 -14.46 0.34 -28.03
C HIS A 144 -15.16 -0.67 -28.93
N CYS A 145 -14.43 -1.30 -29.85
CA CYS A 145 -15.01 -2.23 -30.82
C CYS A 145 -14.63 -3.69 -30.58
N LEU A 146 -13.81 -3.95 -29.54
CA LEU A 146 -13.31 -5.28 -29.15
C LEU A 146 -12.55 -6.03 -30.24
N LYS A 147 -12.21 -5.35 -31.35
CA LYS A 147 -11.40 -5.92 -32.42
C LYS A 147 -9.99 -6.18 -31.89
N GLN A 148 -9.56 -7.41 -32.00
CA GLN A 148 -8.19 -7.82 -31.73
C GLN A 148 -7.35 -7.70 -33.00
N SER A 149 -6.15 -7.12 -32.87
CA SER A 149 -5.13 -7.07 -33.91
C SER A 149 -3.88 -7.76 -33.37
N ASN A 150 -3.31 -8.66 -34.18
CA ASN A 150 -2.08 -9.37 -33.84
C ASN A 150 -1.00 -8.98 -34.84
N THR A 151 0.17 -8.58 -34.34
CA THR A 151 1.37 -8.33 -35.15
C THR A 151 2.53 -9.20 -34.66
N PHE A 152 3.40 -9.58 -35.59
CA PHE A 152 4.61 -10.37 -35.33
C PHE A 152 5.79 -9.56 -35.86
N ASP A 153 6.39 -8.78 -34.97
CA ASP A 153 7.43 -7.83 -35.34
C ASP A 153 8.80 -8.35 -34.88
N PRO A 154 9.83 -8.35 -35.75
CA PRO A 154 11.18 -8.67 -35.34
C PRO A 154 11.69 -7.63 -34.35
N PHE A 155 12.48 -8.06 -33.37
CA PHE A 155 13.04 -7.20 -32.33
C PHE A 155 14.56 -7.38 -32.22
N LEU A 156 15.28 -6.31 -31.87
CA LEU A 156 16.73 -6.32 -31.65
C LEU A 156 17.11 -6.52 -30.18
N CYS A 157 16.25 -6.08 -29.26
CA CYS A 157 16.44 -6.21 -27.82
C CYS A 157 15.09 -6.36 -27.12
N ILE A 158 15.11 -6.87 -25.88
CA ILE A 158 13.95 -6.93 -25.00
C ILE A 158 14.19 -5.96 -23.84
N SER A 159 13.35 -4.93 -23.75
CA SER A 159 13.35 -3.99 -22.62
C SER A 159 12.44 -4.54 -21.53
N LEU A 160 13.04 -5.04 -20.44
CA LEU A 160 12.30 -5.66 -19.35
C LEU A 160 11.98 -4.64 -18.25
N PRO A 161 10.71 -4.50 -17.83
CA PRO A 161 10.36 -3.66 -16.70
C PRO A 161 10.88 -4.29 -15.40
N ILE A 162 11.41 -3.45 -14.51
CA ILE A 162 11.87 -3.89 -13.19
C ILE A 162 10.65 -3.91 -12.25
N PRO A 163 10.33 -5.06 -11.62
CA PRO A 163 9.29 -5.12 -10.60
C PRO A 163 9.59 -4.13 -9.49
N LEU A 164 8.69 -3.18 -9.27
CA LEU A 164 8.80 -2.24 -8.16
C LEU A 164 8.22 -2.85 -6.89
N ARG A 165 8.73 -2.44 -5.72
CA ARG A 165 8.09 -2.80 -4.44
C ARG A 165 6.67 -2.26 -4.43
N GLN A 166 5.72 -3.15 -4.17
CA GLN A 166 4.29 -2.81 -4.12
C GLN A 166 3.78 -2.62 -2.68
N THR A 167 4.67 -2.73 -1.69
CA THR A 167 4.34 -2.56 -0.28
C THR A 167 5.27 -1.57 0.40
N ARG A 168 4.81 -0.99 1.50
CA ARG A 168 5.62 -0.20 2.44
C ARG A 168 5.51 -0.75 3.85
N ALA A 169 6.49 -0.46 4.68
CA ALA A 169 6.42 -0.74 6.11
C ALA A 169 5.51 0.26 6.83
N LEU A 170 4.60 -0.27 7.66
CA LEU A 170 3.79 0.52 8.56
C LEU A 170 3.74 -0.15 9.93
N ASN A 171 4.08 0.60 10.98
CA ASN A 171 3.93 0.13 12.35
C ASN A 171 2.57 0.55 12.89
N VAL A 172 1.83 -0.39 13.46
CA VAL A 172 0.53 -0.15 14.07
C VAL A 172 0.57 -0.60 15.53
N THR A 173 0.09 0.25 16.44
CA THR A 173 -0.03 -0.10 17.86
C THR A 173 -1.40 -0.70 18.13
N LEU A 174 -1.44 -2.00 18.43
CA LEU A 174 -2.64 -2.72 18.84
C LEU A 174 -2.97 -2.38 20.29
N VAL A 175 -4.21 -1.96 20.53
CA VAL A 175 -4.79 -1.69 21.84
C VAL A 175 -5.80 -2.80 22.12
N LEU A 176 -5.34 -3.83 22.83
CA LEU A 176 -6.12 -5.03 23.11
C LEU A 176 -6.72 -4.97 24.51
N GLN A 177 -8.00 -5.30 24.60
CA GLN A 177 -8.72 -5.35 25.86
C GLN A 177 -8.69 -6.77 26.43
N CYS A 178 -7.71 -7.05 27.29
CA CYS A 178 -7.65 -8.26 28.12
C CYS A 178 -8.02 -7.92 29.59
N GLU A 179 -7.73 -8.78 30.57
CA GLU A 179 -7.92 -8.44 32.00
C GLU A 179 -7.20 -7.14 32.42
N ARG A 180 -6.15 -6.78 31.69
CA ARG A 180 -5.52 -5.46 31.66
C ARG A 180 -5.28 -5.05 30.21
N TRP A 181 -5.17 -3.75 29.96
CA TRP A 181 -4.80 -3.23 28.64
C TRP A 181 -3.43 -3.76 28.21
N ARG A 182 -3.33 -4.32 27.00
CA ARG A 182 -2.07 -4.74 26.38
C ARG A 182 -1.82 -3.92 25.13
N PHE A 183 -0.61 -3.37 25.04
CA PHE A 183 -0.14 -2.54 23.93
C PHE A 183 0.96 -3.28 23.20
N VAL A 184 0.70 -3.65 21.96
CA VAL A 184 1.65 -4.38 21.12
C VAL A 184 1.80 -3.64 19.81
N ARG A 185 3.02 -3.25 19.45
CA ARG A 185 3.32 -2.71 18.13
C ARG A 185 3.60 -3.84 17.17
N VAL A 186 2.89 -3.87 16.05
CA VAL A 186 3.09 -4.83 14.97
C VAL A 186 3.61 -4.12 13.73
N GLY A 187 4.47 -4.80 12.98
CA GLY A 187 5.04 -4.30 11.72
C GLY A 187 4.33 -4.94 10.54
N LEU A 188 3.73 -4.14 9.66
CA LEU A 188 2.95 -4.61 8.52
C LEU A 188 3.59 -4.20 7.19
N ALA A 189 3.54 -5.09 6.20
CA ALA A 189 3.89 -4.81 4.80
C ALA A 189 2.64 -4.45 4.01
N VAL A 190 2.27 -3.17 4.08
CA VAL A 190 0.99 -2.69 3.57
C VAL A 190 1.09 -2.32 2.09
N PRO A 191 0.08 -2.65 1.26
CA PRO A 191 0.11 -2.33 -0.17
C PRO A 191 0.11 -0.82 -0.43
N LEU A 192 0.93 -0.36 -1.39
CA LEU A 192 1.05 1.06 -1.74
C LEU A 192 -0.25 1.63 -2.35
N LEU A 193 -0.93 0.83 -3.17
CA LEU A 193 -2.17 1.19 -3.85
C LEU A 193 -3.42 0.62 -3.16
N GLY A 194 -3.28 0.17 -1.90
CA GLY A 194 -4.40 -0.35 -1.12
C GLY A 194 -5.24 0.73 -0.45
N THR A 195 -6.21 0.28 0.33
CA THR A 195 -7.15 1.08 1.11
C THR A 195 -6.97 0.84 2.61
N VAL A 196 -7.56 1.71 3.43
CA VAL A 196 -7.62 1.49 4.89
C VAL A 196 -8.39 0.21 5.25
N ALA A 197 -9.33 -0.25 4.40
CA ALA A 197 -10.00 -1.53 4.59
C ALA A 197 -8.99 -2.70 4.62
N ASP A 198 -8.03 -2.70 3.68
CA ASP A 198 -6.97 -3.71 3.61
C ASP A 198 -6.12 -3.69 4.89
N LEU A 199 -5.77 -2.49 5.37
CA LEU A 199 -5.06 -2.33 6.63
C LEU A 199 -5.85 -2.89 7.82
N ARG A 200 -7.17 -2.63 7.88
CA ARG A 200 -8.03 -3.10 8.97
C ARG A 200 -8.06 -4.62 9.02
N GLU A 201 -8.14 -5.27 7.87
CA GLU A 201 -8.08 -6.73 7.76
C GLU A 201 -6.72 -7.28 8.17
N MET A 202 -5.63 -6.70 7.65
CA MET A 202 -4.25 -7.09 7.99
C MET A 202 -4.01 -6.99 9.51
N VAL A 203 -4.45 -5.89 10.12
CA VAL A 203 -4.34 -5.64 11.55
C VAL A 203 -5.15 -6.64 12.36
N ALA A 204 -6.38 -6.95 11.95
CA ALA A 204 -7.22 -7.91 12.64
C ALA A 204 -6.63 -9.33 12.60
N ARG A 205 -6.05 -9.71 11.45
CA ARG A 205 -5.37 -10.99 11.28
C ARG A 205 -4.13 -11.10 12.17
N GLU A 206 -3.27 -10.07 12.15
CA GLU A 206 -2.04 -10.01 12.95
C GLU A 206 -2.35 -9.97 14.45
N GLY A 207 -3.38 -9.25 14.86
CA GLY A 207 -3.83 -9.17 16.25
C GLY A 207 -4.67 -10.34 16.73
N HIS A 208 -4.91 -11.35 15.89
CA HIS A 208 -5.84 -12.47 16.15
C HIS A 208 -7.22 -12.00 16.68
N ILE A 209 -7.73 -10.90 16.14
CA ILE A 209 -9.01 -10.31 16.55
C ILE A 209 -10.13 -11.04 15.80
N PRO A 210 -11.01 -11.81 16.48
CA PRO A 210 -12.05 -12.56 15.81
C PRO A 210 -13.10 -11.61 15.21
N PRO A 211 -13.63 -11.91 14.02
CA PRO A 211 -14.72 -11.13 13.47
C PRO A 211 -16.03 -11.49 14.22
N GLU A 212 -16.88 -10.49 14.51
CA GLU A 212 -18.15 -10.75 15.21
C GLU A 212 -19.12 -11.44 14.26
N GLN A 213 -19.66 -12.61 14.64
CA GLN A 213 -20.68 -13.29 13.86
C GLN A 213 -21.96 -12.46 13.88
N VAL A 214 -22.31 -11.81 12.76
CA VAL A 214 -23.63 -11.20 12.57
C VAL A 214 -24.66 -12.32 12.46
N THR A 215 -25.14 -12.84 13.59
CA THR A 215 -26.29 -13.74 13.62
C THR A 215 -27.56 -12.93 13.33
N GLY A 216 -27.82 -12.70 12.06
CA GLY A 216 -28.95 -11.90 11.59
C GLY A 216 -29.43 -12.21 10.16
N ALA A 217 -28.88 -13.20 9.45
CA ALA A 217 -29.49 -13.69 8.22
C ALA A 217 -30.37 -14.91 8.56
N ARG A 218 -31.68 -14.69 8.73
CA ARG A 218 -32.63 -15.81 8.69
C ARG A 218 -32.45 -16.53 7.36
N ARG A 219 -32.03 -17.79 7.44
CA ARG A 219 -31.97 -18.74 6.32
C ARG A 219 -33.37 -18.90 5.72
N GLY A 220 -33.69 -18.09 4.72
CA GLY A 220 -34.84 -18.31 3.86
C GLY A 220 -34.54 -19.55 3.01
N LYS A 221 -35.23 -20.66 3.29
CA LYS A 221 -35.26 -21.79 2.36
C LYS A 221 -36.11 -21.37 1.15
N ASN A 222 -35.48 -20.93 0.07
CA ASN A 222 -36.14 -20.95 -1.22
C ASN A 222 -36.04 -22.38 -1.77
N GLY A 223 -37.14 -22.87 -2.34
CA GLY A 223 -37.39 -24.27 -2.70
C GLY A 223 -36.60 -24.81 -3.90
N THR A 224 -35.37 -24.37 -4.11
CA THR A 224 -34.47 -24.93 -5.13
C THR A 224 -33.13 -25.22 -4.46
N GLY A 225 -32.70 -26.48 -4.51
CA GLY A 225 -31.52 -26.99 -3.81
C GLY A 225 -30.17 -26.50 -4.34
N GLN A 226 -30.02 -25.22 -4.65
CA GLN A 226 -28.77 -24.59 -5.05
C GLN A 226 -28.16 -23.82 -3.86
N ARG A 227 -26.94 -24.16 -3.48
CA ARG A 227 -26.18 -23.47 -2.43
C ARG A 227 -25.38 -22.33 -3.04
N ASP A 228 -25.99 -21.16 -3.15
CA ASP A 228 -25.22 -19.94 -3.41
C ASP A 228 -24.75 -19.38 -2.07
N ALA A 229 -23.45 -19.54 -1.80
CA ALA A 229 -22.78 -18.91 -0.67
C ALA A 229 -22.50 -17.45 -1.02
N GLU A 230 -23.55 -16.62 -0.98
CA GLU A 230 -23.38 -15.16 -1.00
C GLU A 230 -22.66 -14.77 0.30
N GLY A 231 -21.41 -14.29 0.15
CA GLY A 231 -20.48 -14.08 1.25
C GLY A 231 -21.04 -13.16 2.31
N ALA A 232 -21.29 -13.70 3.51
CA ALA A 232 -21.51 -12.90 4.70
C ALA A 232 -20.22 -12.14 5.01
N GLY A 233 -20.09 -10.92 4.47
CA GLY A 233 -18.95 -10.03 4.70
C GLY A 233 -18.72 -9.87 6.20
N THR A 234 -17.70 -10.53 6.72
CA THR A 234 -17.39 -10.51 8.15
C THR A 234 -16.39 -9.39 8.36
N ILE A 235 -16.88 -8.20 8.73
CA ILE A 235 -16.02 -7.01 8.86
C ILE A 235 -15.23 -7.12 10.17
N PRO A 236 -13.89 -7.00 10.13
CA PRO A 236 -13.08 -6.98 11.34
C PRO A 236 -13.43 -5.77 12.22
N GLN A 237 -13.78 -6.02 13.48
CA GLN A 237 -14.10 -4.99 14.47
C GLN A 237 -12.84 -4.33 15.01
N VAL A 238 -12.20 -3.51 14.20
CA VAL A 238 -11.06 -2.71 14.63
C VAL A 238 -11.38 -1.26 14.35
N ILE A 239 -11.12 -0.37 15.30
CA ILE A 239 -11.14 1.07 15.06
C ILE A 239 -9.71 1.52 14.81
N LEU A 240 -9.45 2.16 13.68
CA LEU A 240 -8.13 2.67 13.32
C LEU A 240 -8.12 4.18 13.53
N ALA A 241 -7.13 4.69 14.25
CA ALA A 241 -7.00 6.13 14.51
C ALA A 241 -5.54 6.55 14.60
N GLU A 242 -5.27 7.78 14.19
CA GLU A 242 -3.96 8.41 14.36
C GLU A 242 -3.96 9.24 15.64
N VAL A 243 -2.96 8.98 16.49
CA VAL A 243 -2.88 9.58 17.83
C VAL A 243 -1.53 10.26 17.97
N SER A 244 -1.55 11.56 18.26
CA SER A 244 -0.35 12.36 18.51
C SER A 244 0.01 12.40 20.00
N PRO A 245 1.19 12.92 20.36
CA PRO A 245 1.50 13.30 21.75
C PRO A 245 0.55 14.35 22.35
N ARG A 246 -0.35 14.97 21.57
CA ARG A 246 -1.38 15.90 22.05
C ARG A 246 -2.80 15.31 22.06
N GLY A 247 -2.97 14.04 21.68
CA GLY A 247 -4.25 13.34 21.62
C GLY A 247 -4.66 12.90 20.21
N PHE A 248 -5.93 12.51 20.05
CA PHE A 248 -6.47 12.03 18.79
C PHE A 248 -6.43 13.09 17.68
N LEU A 249 -5.90 12.72 16.52
CA LEU A 249 -5.90 13.54 15.31
C LEU A 249 -7.17 13.24 14.50
N ARG A 250 -7.32 11.98 14.07
CA ARG A 250 -8.42 11.52 13.23
C ARG A 250 -8.64 10.01 13.34
N SER A 251 -9.78 9.56 12.84
CA SER A 251 -10.08 8.13 12.66
C SER A 251 -9.89 7.81 11.18
N LEU A 252 -9.39 6.63 10.85
CA LEU A 252 -9.18 6.18 9.46
C LEU A 252 -10.41 5.42 8.96
N SER A 253 -10.93 5.87 7.82
CA SER A 253 -12.11 5.32 7.15
C SER A 253 -11.68 4.41 6.01
N ASP A 254 -12.40 3.30 5.82
CA ASP A 254 -12.09 2.28 4.82
C ASP A 254 -11.86 2.77 3.37
N PRO A 255 -12.61 3.74 2.81
CA PRO A 255 -12.39 4.20 1.44
C PRO A 255 -11.12 5.06 1.26
N GLU A 256 -10.44 5.43 2.34
CA GLU A 256 -9.22 6.23 2.26
C GLU A 256 -8.06 5.42 1.69
N ALA A 257 -7.21 6.07 0.89
CA ALA A 257 -6.01 5.46 0.34
C ALA A 257 -5.02 5.09 1.45
N LEU A 258 -4.44 3.90 1.39
CA LEU A 258 -3.56 3.41 2.46
C LEU A 258 -2.26 4.21 2.57
N GLY A 259 -1.85 4.93 1.51
CA GLY A 259 -0.73 5.85 1.54
C GLY A 259 -0.83 6.89 2.66
N VAL A 260 -2.04 7.41 2.94
CA VAL A 260 -2.24 8.47 3.94
C VAL A 260 -2.15 8.00 5.38
N ALA A 261 -2.22 6.68 5.63
CA ALA A 261 -2.21 6.13 6.98
C ALA A 261 -0.82 6.28 7.62
N GLY A 262 -0.76 6.97 8.75
CA GLY A 262 0.50 7.19 9.47
C GLY A 262 1.24 8.46 9.05
N GLU A 263 0.72 9.25 8.09
CA GLU A 263 1.35 10.52 7.68
C GLU A 263 1.19 11.61 8.75
N ALA A 264 0.02 11.72 9.37
CA ALA A 264 -0.23 12.74 10.39
C ALA A 264 0.22 12.31 11.80
N GLY A 265 0.40 11.01 12.05
CA GLY A 265 0.93 10.50 13.32
C GLY A 265 0.85 8.99 13.47
N PRO A 266 1.36 8.42 14.57
CA PRO A 266 1.33 6.99 14.83
C PRO A 266 -0.09 6.40 14.75
N VAL A 267 -0.20 5.24 14.11
CA VAL A 267 -1.48 4.55 13.91
C VAL A 267 -1.74 3.59 15.07
N TYR A 268 -2.94 3.68 15.64
CA TYR A 268 -3.44 2.80 16.69
C TYR A 268 -4.64 2.02 16.17
N ALA A 269 -4.71 0.75 16.56
CA ALA A 269 -5.79 -0.16 16.26
C ALA A 269 -6.45 -0.60 17.55
N PHE A 270 -7.70 -0.22 17.75
CA PHE A 270 -8.43 -0.50 18.97
C PHE A 270 -9.41 -1.64 18.77
N GLN A 271 -9.31 -2.65 19.62
CA GLN A 271 -10.27 -3.75 19.69
C GLN A 271 -11.44 -3.34 20.61
N PRO A 272 -12.70 -3.33 20.11
CA PRO A 272 -13.86 -3.09 20.93
C PRO A 272 -14.07 -4.15 22.01
N PRO A 273 -14.51 -3.76 23.22
CA PRO A 273 -14.98 -4.71 24.20
C PRO A 273 -16.17 -5.50 23.64
N PRO A 274 -16.25 -6.81 23.92
CA PRO A 274 -17.33 -7.66 23.45
C PRO A 274 -18.69 -7.10 23.90
N ALA A 275 -19.67 -7.10 22.99
CA ALA A 275 -21.03 -6.69 23.33
C ALA A 275 -21.61 -7.70 24.32
N ARG A 276 -21.70 -7.33 25.62
CA ARG A 276 -22.39 -8.18 26.60
C ARG A 276 -23.84 -8.37 26.16
N ARG A 277 -24.26 -9.62 25.93
CA ARG A 277 -25.65 -9.98 25.62
C ARG A 277 -26.58 -9.40 26.68
N ALA A 278 -27.62 -8.69 26.25
CA ALA A 278 -28.74 -8.33 27.12
C ALA A 278 -29.42 -9.64 27.58
N GLY A 279 -29.17 -10.07 28.81
CA GLY A 279 -29.78 -11.29 29.34
C GLY A 279 -29.07 -12.04 30.48
N CYS A 280 -27.86 -11.66 30.89
CA CYS A 280 -27.22 -12.29 32.05
C CYS A 280 -27.18 -11.33 33.25
N PRO A 281 -28.10 -11.44 34.22
CA PRO A 281 -27.92 -10.78 35.51
C PRO A 281 -26.76 -11.44 36.26
N ARG A 282 -25.94 -10.62 36.96
CA ARG A 282 -25.07 -11.13 38.04
C ARG A 282 -26.00 -11.75 39.09
N SER A 283 -25.92 -13.06 39.28
CA SER A 283 -26.49 -13.72 40.45
C SER A 283 -25.72 -13.29 41.70
N LEU A 284 -26.30 -12.34 42.44
CA LEU A 284 -26.11 -12.22 43.88
C LEU A 284 -27.38 -12.79 44.54
N PRO A 285 -27.27 -13.60 45.61
CA PRO A 285 -28.41 -14.30 46.17
C PRO A 285 -29.22 -13.34 47.06
N THR A 286 -30.56 -13.40 47.02
CA THR A 286 -31.49 -13.64 48.16
C THR A 286 -32.96 -13.50 47.70
N SER A 287 -33.77 -14.51 48.06
CA SER A 287 -35.22 -14.84 47.93
C SER A 287 -36.29 -13.76 48.24
N PRO A 288 -37.63 -14.07 48.22
CA PRO A 288 -38.43 -14.91 47.31
C PRO A 288 -39.74 -14.22 46.78
N ALA A 289 -40.28 -14.84 45.72
CA ALA A 289 -41.59 -14.77 45.04
C ALA A 289 -42.81 -14.02 45.64
N VAL A 290 -43.57 -13.36 44.74
CA VAL A 290 -45.05 -13.27 44.72
C VAL A 290 -45.52 -13.35 43.25
N PRO A 291 -46.52 -14.19 42.87
CA PRO A 291 -47.01 -14.28 41.49
C PRO A 291 -48.41 -13.65 41.27
N ARG A 292 -48.63 -13.08 40.08
CA ARG A 292 -49.88 -12.97 39.24
C ARG A 292 -50.17 -11.55 38.68
N PRO A 293 -51.02 -11.39 37.62
CA PRO A 293 -51.49 -12.33 36.59
C PRO A 293 -51.28 -11.82 35.13
N GLU A 294 -51.56 -12.71 34.17
CA GLU A 294 -51.40 -12.56 32.73
C GLU A 294 -52.44 -11.66 32.03
N GLY A 295 -52.01 -11.01 30.94
CA GLY A 295 -52.85 -10.57 29.81
C GLY A 295 -52.26 -9.37 29.03
N PRO A 296 -52.54 -9.21 27.71
CA PRO A 296 -52.56 -10.18 26.63
C PRO A 296 -51.41 -9.94 25.61
N ARG A 297 -51.14 -10.97 24.80
CA ARG A 297 -50.15 -10.99 23.71
C ARG A 297 -50.42 -9.91 22.65
N LEU A 298 -49.42 -9.10 22.34
CA LEU A 298 -49.34 -8.33 21.10
C LEU A 298 -48.20 -8.88 20.22
N LEU A 299 -48.53 -9.03 18.95
CA LEU A 299 -47.75 -9.65 17.85
C LEU A 299 -46.44 -8.89 17.52
N PRO A 300 -45.48 -9.52 16.82
CA PRO A 300 -44.09 -9.11 16.81
C PRO A 300 -43.81 -8.00 15.79
N SER A 301 -43.37 -6.84 16.29
CA SER A 301 -42.92 -5.74 15.45
C SER A 301 -41.54 -6.04 14.85
N THR A 302 -41.54 -6.27 13.55
CA THR A 302 -40.56 -5.84 12.53
C THR A 302 -39.08 -5.72 12.91
N ALA A 303 -38.26 -6.47 12.17
CA ALA A 303 -36.80 -6.46 12.18
C ALA A 303 -36.23 -5.03 12.21
N ARG A 304 -35.49 -4.70 13.27
CA ARG A 304 -34.76 -3.44 13.39
C ARG A 304 -33.31 -3.68 12.95
N SER A 305 -32.89 -2.97 11.91
CA SER A 305 -31.50 -2.81 11.50
C SER A 305 -30.62 -2.40 12.69
N SER A 306 -29.39 -2.88 12.73
CA SER A 306 -28.34 -2.54 13.71
C SER A 306 -28.14 -1.03 13.90
N ASP A 307 -28.48 -0.22 12.88
CA ASP A 307 -28.41 1.25 12.93
C ASP A 307 -29.39 1.88 13.93
N CYS A 308 -30.48 1.19 14.28
CA CYS A 308 -31.46 1.72 15.22
C CYS A 308 -31.04 1.58 16.69
N LEU A 309 -30.05 0.73 17.02
CA LEU A 309 -29.63 0.48 18.40
C LEU A 309 -28.83 1.64 19.01
N HIS A 310 -28.11 2.41 18.19
CA HIS A 310 -27.26 3.53 18.65
C HIS A 310 -28.02 4.84 18.88
N ARG A 311 -29.27 4.93 18.40
CA ARG A 311 -30.10 6.14 18.44
C ARG A 311 -31.12 6.16 19.59
N ALA A 312 -31.33 5.03 20.26
CA ALA A 312 -32.22 4.97 21.41
C ALA A 312 -31.52 5.50 22.69
N PRO A 313 -32.24 6.16 23.61
CA PRO A 313 -31.69 6.64 24.89
C PRO A 313 -31.18 5.53 25.84
N GLY A 314 -31.34 4.24 25.47
CA GLY A 314 -30.73 3.08 26.14
C GLY A 314 -29.62 2.38 25.34
N GLY A 315 -29.16 2.97 24.23
CA GLY A 315 -28.08 2.42 23.41
C GLY A 315 -26.72 2.53 24.12
N ARG A 316 -25.81 1.60 23.82
CA ARG A 316 -24.39 1.70 24.21
C ARG A 316 -23.56 2.29 23.08
N ILE A 317 -22.60 3.13 23.41
CA ILE A 317 -21.68 3.77 22.47
C ILE A 317 -20.23 3.44 22.84
N LEU A 318 -19.36 3.43 21.83
CA LEU A 318 -17.92 3.26 22.03
C LEU A 318 -17.26 4.62 22.20
N LEU A 319 -16.46 4.77 23.25
CA LEU A 319 -15.65 5.96 23.48
C LEU A 319 -14.17 5.59 23.37
N LEU A 320 -13.43 6.36 22.59
CA LEU A 320 -11.98 6.39 22.53
C LEU A 320 -11.49 7.55 23.40
N LEU A 321 -10.61 7.27 24.37
CA LEU A 321 -10.15 8.26 25.35
C LEU A 321 -8.64 8.46 25.28
N CYS A 322 -8.21 9.71 25.35
CA CYS A 322 -6.82 10.06 25.65
C CYS A 322 -6.80 10.91 26.93
N ASN A 323 -5.86 10.64 27.83
CA ASN A 323 -5.62 11.51 28.97
C ASN A 323 -4.59 12.55 28.58
N THR A 324 -4.88 13.82 28.86
CA THR A 324 -3.93 14.91 28.68
C THR A 324 -3.83 15.72 29.95
N ALA A 325 -2.69 16.35 30.14
CA ALA A 325 -2.50 17.32 31.21
C ALA A 325 -1.72 18.52 30.66
N GLY A 326 -1.98 19.69 31.25
CA GLY A 326 -1.22 20.91 30.99
C GLY A 326 -2.01 21.90 30.15
N THR A 327 -1.40 23.05 29.86
CA THR A 327 -2.05 24.14 29.12
C THR A 327 -1.15 24.67 28.03
N GLY A 328 -1.73 24.99 26.87
CA GLY A 328 -1.03 25.58 25.73
C GLY A 328 0.15 24.71 25.26
N PRO A 329 1.39 25.22 25.26
CA PRO A 329 2.55 24.48 24.77
C PRO A 329 2.94 23.28 25.64
N GLN A 330 2.58 23.28 26.93
CA GLN A 330 2.85 22.18 27.86
C GLN A 330 1.77 21.08 27.84
N LEU A 331 0.73 21.22 27.01
CA LEU A 331 -0.29 20.20 26.87
C LEU A 331 0.32 18.94 26.26
N ALA A 332 0.33 17.86 27.04
CA ALA A 332 0.82 16.56 26.62
C ALA A 332 -0.16 15.46 27.01
N ARG A 333 -0.29 14.47 26.13
CA ARG A 333 -0.93 13.19 26.41
C ARG A 333 -0.07 12.43 27.41
N PHE A 334 -0.72 11.72 28.32
CA PHE A 334 -0.04 10.78 29.19
C PHE A 334 -0.80 9.48 29.34
N GLY A 335 -0.06 8.41 29.58
CA GLY A 335 -0.60 7.06 29.64
C GLY A 335 -1.25 6.62 28.31
N PRO A 336 -1.71 5.36 28.27
CA PRO A 336 -2.25 4.81 27.05
C PRO A 336 -3.58 5.44 26.61
N PRO A 337 -3.88 5.46 25.31
CA PRO A 337 -5.24 5.69 24.85
C PRO A 337 -6.10 4.48 25.23
N LEU A 338 -7.34 4.74 25.65
CA LEU A 338 -8.25 3.73 26.18
C LEU A 338 -9.48 3.62 25.29
N MET A 339 -10.13 2.46 25.33
CA MET A 339 -11.46 2.29 24.76
C MET A 339 -12.43 1.84 25.85
N LEU A 340 -13.65 2.39 25.83
CA LEU A 340 -14.71 1.92 26.70
C LEU A 340 -16.03 1.82 25.94
N ARG A 341 -16.95 1.02 26.45
CA ARG A 341 -18.33 0.94 25.97
C ARG A 341 -19.26 1.34 27.12
N GLU A 342 -19.98 2.44 26.95
CA GLU A 342 -20.86 3.01 27.98
C GLU A 342 -22.28 3.22 27.47
N GLU A 343 -23.23 3.25 28.40
CA GLU A 343 -24.63 3.57 28.11
C GLU A 343 -24.81 5.07 27.93
N ARG A 344 -25.63 5.48 26.94
CA ARG A 344 -25.86 6.90 26.67
C ARG A 344 -26.49 7.66 27.84
N GLY A 345 -27.31 6.97 28.63
CA GLY A 345 -27.97 7.52 29.82
C GLY A 345 -27.10 7.55 31.08
N VAL A 346 -25.80 7.23 30.99
CA VAL A 346 -24.89 7.23 32.14
C VAL A 346 -24.82 8.61 32.79
N SER A 347 -24.83 8.66 34.13
CA SER A 347 -24.61 9.91 34.87
C SER A 347 -23.14 10.34 34.83
N TRP A 348 -22.86 11.61 35.13
CA TRP A 348 -21.48 12.10 35.21
C TRP A 348 -20.63 11.29 36.21
N GLU A 349 -21.16 11.01 37.40
CA GLU A 349 -20.44 10.26 38.43
C GLU A 349 -20.10 8.83 37.97
N GLN A 350 -21.05 8.15 37.34
CA GLN A 350 -20.82 6.82 36.78
C GLN A 350 -19.81 6.86 35.63
N LEU A 351 -19.88 7.84 34.74
CA LEU A 351 -18.92 8.01 33.64
C LEU A 351 -17.50 8.25 34.20
N GLN A 352 -17.37 9.13 35.20
CA GLN A 352 -16.09 9.39 35.87
C GLN A 352 -15.55 8.11 36.52
N GLN A 353 -16.39 7.34 37.21
CA GLN A 353 -16.00 6.06 37.80
C GLN A 353 -15.59 5.02 36.75
N SER A 354 -16.29 4.93 35.63
CA SER A 354 -15.93 4.04 34.52
C SER A 354 -14.57 4.38 33.91
N ILE A 355 -14.28 5.67 33.70
CA ILE A 355 -12.97 6.13 33.20
C ILE A 355 -11.87 5.81 34.22
N LEU A 356 -12.08 6.12 35.50
CA LEU A 356 -11.13 5.78 36.56
C LEU A 356 -10.90 4.28 36.69
N ALA A 357 -11.93 3.47 36.48
CA ALA A 357 -11.81 2.00 36.51
C ALA A 357 -10.83 1.49 35.45
N GLN A 358 -10.84 2.09 34.25
CA GLN A 358 -9.87 1.76 33.19
C GLN A 358 -8.43 2.17 33.54
N LEU A 359 -8.28 3.19 34.40
CA LEU A 359 -6.98 3.73 34.81
C LEU A 359 -6.41 3.09 36.07
N ARG A 360 -7.13 2.17 36.73
CA ARG A 360 -6.68 1.53 38.00
C ARG A 360 -5.31 0.89 37.92
N GLY A 361 -4.93 0.32 36.77
CA GLY A 361 -3.63 -0.32 36.59
C GLY A 361 -2.44 0.66 36.59
N VAL A 362 -2.70 1.95 36.40
CA VAL A 362 -1.66 3.00 36.34
C VAL A 362 -1.79 4.05 37.46
N LEU A 363 -2.82 3.96 38.30
CA LEU A 363 -2.98 4.80 39.49
C LEU A 363 -1.98 4.38 40.57
N ARG A 364 -1.41 5.36 41.29
CA ARG A 364 -0.60 5.09 42.49
C ARG A 364 -1.48 4.49 43.58
N GLY A 365 -1.15 3.28 44.03
CA GLY A 365 -1.99 2.41 44.87
C GLY A 365 -2.44 2.97 46.23
N GLU A 366 -1.92 4.12 46.65
CA GLU A 366 -2.24 4.73 47.94
C GLU A 366 -3.27 5.88 47.85
N VAL A 367 -3.58 6.37 46.64
CA VAL A 367 -4.45 7.55 46.49
C VAL A 367 -5.84 7.11 46.03
N ARG A 368 -6.78 7.02 46.97
CA ARG A 368 -8.21 7.03 46.62
C ARG A 368 -8.57 8.43 46.12
N PRO A 369 -9.30 8.58 45.00
CA PRO A 369 -9.88 9.86 44.64
C PRO A 369 -10.92 10.23 45.71
N GLN A 370 -10.50 10.98 46.73
CA GLN A 370 -11.36 11.47 47.80
C GLN A 370 -11.84 12.86 47.41
N GLY A 371 -13.12 12.98 47.08
CA GLY A 371 -13.78 14.23 46.74
C GLY A 371 -15.09 14.00 45.99
N THR A 372 -16.11 14.80 46.30
CA THR A 372 -17.41 14.82 45.62
C THR A 372 -17.43 15.66 44.34
N GLY A 373 -16.27 16.13 43.87
CA GLY A 373 -16.13 16.99 42.69
C GLY A 373 -15.66 16.29 41.41
N ALA A 374 -15.74 16.99 40.28
CA ALA A 374 -15.17 16.55 39.01
C ALA A 374 -13.64 16.57 39.08
N LEU A 375 -12.99 15.43 38.87
CA LEU A 375 -11.52 15.29 38.94
C LEU A 375 -10.81 15.73 37.67
N PHE A 376 -11.54 15.79 36.56
CA PHE A 376 -11.05 16.13 35.25
C PHE A 376 -12.18 16.70 34.41
N ARG A 377 -11.83 17.34 33.30
CA ARG A 377 -12.78 17.82 32.29
C ARG A 377 -12.78 16.87 31.10
N ILE A 378 -13.93 16.68 30.46
CA ILE A 378 -14.05 15.85 29.26
C ILE A 378 -14.39 16.74 28.08
N ARG A 379 -13.61 16.64 27.01
CA ARG A 379 -13.81 17.39 25.77
C ARG A 379 -13.93 16.44 24.58
N LEU A 380 -14.78 16.77 23.61
CA LEU A 380 -14.79 16.04 22.33
C LEU A 380 -13.51 16.30 21.52
N ALA A 381 -12.96 15.23 20.95
CA ALA A 381 -11.72 15.26 20.17
C ALA A 381 -11.97 14.94 18.68
N GLY A 382 -11.17 15.54 17.79
CA GLY A 382 -11.09 15.15 16.39
C GLY A 382 -12.24 15.60 15.49
N GLY A 383 -12.65 16.88 15.57
CA GLY A 383 -13.53 17.54 14.61
C GLY A 383 -13.16 19.02 14.41
N ALA A 384 -13.58 19.62 13.30
CA ALA A 384 -13.37 21.04 12.97
C ALA A 384 -14.24 22.01 13.81
N ALA A 385 -15.08 21.48 14.70
CA ALA A 385 -15.97 22.24 15.55
C ALA A 385 -15.23 22.87 16.75
N PRO A 386 -15.73 23.98 17.32
CA PRO A 386 -15.17 24.58 18.53
C PRO A 386 -15.11 23.55 19.68
N CYS A 387 -14.08 23.69 20.52
CA CYS A 387 -13.82 22.87 21.70
C CYS A 387 -15.10 22.70 22.54
N THR A 388 -15.76 21.53 22.41
CA THR A 388 -17.01 21.24 23.12
C THR A 388 -16.72 20.38 24.34
N TYR A 389 -16.98 20.92 25.53
CA TYR A 389 -16.84 20.22 26.80
C TYR A 389 -18.16 19.60 27.23
N LEU A 390 -18.08 18.42 27.85
CA LEU A 390 -19.20 17.82 28.56
C LEU A 390 -19.29 18.44 29.95
N SER A 391 -20.49 18.90 30.33
CA SER A 391 -20.71 19.54 31.63
C SER A 391 -20.89 18.50 32.73
N PRO A 392 -20.21 18.63 33.88
CA PRO A 392 -20.49 17.82 35.07
C PRO A 392 -21.91 17.99 35.63
N GLN A 393 -22.58 19.09 35.29
CA GLN A 393 -23.95 19.38 35.74
C GLN A 393 -25.01 18.72 34.85
N ASP A 394 -24.62 18.19 33.68
CA ASP A 394 -25.54 17.46 32.80
C ASP A 394 -25.83 16.08 33.41
N PRO A 395 -27.09 15.71 33.68
CA PRO A 395 -27.42 14.39 34.21
C PRO A 395 -27.10 13.25 33.23
N ARG A 396 -26.98 13.53 31.92
CA ARG A 396 -26.71 12.55 30.86
C ARG A 396 -25.74 13.12 29.83
N PRO A 397 -24.44 13.29 30.16
CA PRO A 397 -23.47 13.96 29.30
C PRO A 397 -23.27 13.28 27.93
N LEU A 398 -23.51 11.97 27.81
CA LEU A 398 -23.40 11.23 26.55
C LEU A 398 -24.65 11.34 25.65
N CYS A 399 -25.73 11.96 26.13
CA CYS A 399 -26.88 12.36 25.32
C CYS A 399 -26.71 13.76 24.70
N HIS A 400 -25.57 14.42 24.91
CA HIS A 400 -25.32 15.75 24.37
C HIS A 400 -25.32 15.75 22.82
N PRO A 401 -25.93 16.74 22.14
CA PRO A 401 -26.04 16.74 20.67
C PRO A 401 -24.72 16.67 19.91
N ALA A 402 -23.62 17.14 20.52
CA ALA A 402 -22.29 17.02 19.93
C ALA A 402 -21.80 15.57 19.83
N ILE A 403 -22.24 14.70 20.76
CA ILE A 403 -21.96 13.26 20.74
C ILE A 403 -22.67 12.60 19.55
N ASP A 404 -23.92 12.99 19.28
CA ASP A 404 -24.66 12.50 18.10
C ASP A 404 -23.99 12.89 16.80
N ARG A 405 -23.55 14.15 16.68
CA ARG A 405 -22.81 14.60 15.51
C ARG A 405 -21.49 13.82 15.34
N ALA A 406 -20.77 13.58 16.44
CA ALA A 406 -19.53 12.80 16.39
C ALA A 406 -19.77 11.35 15.94
N LEU A 407 -20.87 10.71 16.37
CA LEU A 407 -21.25 9.38 15.92
C LEU A 407 -21.62 9.36 14.42
N GLN A 408 -22.32 10.38 13.93
CA GLN A 408 -22.65 10.50 12.50
C GLN A 408 -21.43 10.72 11.62
N LEU A 409 -20.37 11.33 12.15
CA LEU A 409 -19.10 11.57 11.47
C LEU A 409 -18.11 10.42 11.62
N SER A 410 -18.49 9.30 12.25
CA SER A 410 -17.66 8.09 12.28
C SER A 410 -17.48 7.56 10.86
N GLY A 411 -16.23 7.48 10.40
CA GLY A 411 -15.89 6.99 9.06
C GLY A 411 -16.34 5.55 8.83
N ALA A 412 -16.51 5.18 7.55
CA ALA A 412 -16.92 3.83 7.16
C ALA A 412 -15.90 2.76 7.59
N GLY A 413 -16.39 1.56 7.93
CA GLY A 413 -15.58 0.36 8.17
C GLY A 413 -15.47 -0.09 9.62
N GLY A 414 -15.12 0.84 10.51
CA GLY A 414 -15.05 0.57 11.95
C GLY A 414 -16.40 0.74 12.65
N PRO A 415 -16.59 0.15 13.85
CA PRO A 415 -17.74 0.47 14.69
C PRO A 415 -17.87 1.99 14.96
N PRO A 416 -19.10 2.55 14.98
CA PRO A 416 -19.32 3.95 15.34
C PRO A 416 -18.76 4.25 16.73
N HIS A 417 -18.01 5.35 16.84
CA HIS A 417 -17.28 5.69 18.06
C HIS A 417 -17.13 7.20 18.24
N VAL A 418 -16.84 7.61 19.47
CA VAL A 418 -16.61 9.01 19.83
C VAL A 418 -15.25 9.15 20.46
N LYS A 419 -14.46 10.10 19.98
CA LYS A 419 -13.15 10.41 20.56
C LYS A 419 -13.32 11.51 21.61
N LEU A 420 -12.80 11.28 22.81
CA LEU A 420 -12.81 12.24 23.90
C LEU A 420 -11.39 12.44 24.45
N THR A 421 -11.12 13.65 24.88
CA THR A 421 -9.93 14.01 25.65
C THR A 421 -10.34 14.22 27.11
N VAL A 422 -9.69 13.48 28.00
CA VAL A 422 -9.83 13.63 29.45
C VAL A 422 -8.71 14.54 29.92
N GLU A 423 -9.06 15.77 30.25
CA GLU A 423 -8.11 16.84 30.60
C GLU A 423 -7.97 16.93 32.12
N TRP A 424 -6.77 16.63 32.59
CA TRP A 424 -6.37 16.66 33.99
C TRP A 424 -5.60 17.94 34.30
N ASP A 425 -5.83 18.52 35.47
CA ASP A 425 -4.90 19.51 35.98
C ASP A 425 -3.57 18.85 36.38
N MET A 426 -2.47 19.59 36.30
CA MET A 426 -1.13 19.05 36.57
C MET A 426 -0.99 18.48 37.98
N SER A 427 -1.59 19.15 38.97
CA SER A 427 -1.46 18.76 40.38
C SER A 427 -2.17 17.42 40.66
N THR A 428 -3.35 17.21 40.08
CA THR A 428 -4.10 15.96 40.18
C THR A 428 -3.41 14.85 39.39
N LYS A 429 -2.88 15.17 38.19
CA LYS A 429 -2.11 14.22 37.39
C LYS A 429 -0.88 13.71 38.14
N GLU A 430 -0.08 14.60 38.72
CA GLU A 430 1.13 14.23 39.47
C GLU A 430 0.81 13.44 40.74
N ARG A 431 -0.26 13.82 41.45
CA ARG A 431 -0.72 13.12 42.65
C ARG A 431 -1.16 11.68 42.34
N LEU A 432 -1.96 11.49 41.29
CA LEU A 432 -2.59 10.21 40.98
C LEU A 432 -1.71 9.29 40.12
N PHE A 433 -0.93 9.84 39.19
CA PHE A 433 -0.18 9.08 38.18
C PHE A 433 1.34 9.34 38.23
N GLY A 434 1.80 10.37 38.94
CA GLY A 434 3.22 10.71 39.03
C GLY A 434 3.86 11.06 37.69
N SER A 435 5.04 10.48 37.43
CA SER A 435 5.85 10.72 36.24
C SER A 435 5.41 9.89 35.01
N LEU A 436 4.20 9.34 35.01
CA LEU A 436 3.65 8.65 33.82
C LEU A 436 3.66 9.62 32.62
N GLN A 437 4.41 9.27 31.58
CA GLN A 437 4.48 9.99 30.31
C GLN A 437 3.81 9.13 29.24
N GLU A 438 4.54 8.32 28.48
CA GLU A 438 3.96 7.50 27.42
C GLU A 438 3.65 6.06 27.88
N GLU A 439 2.75 5.39 27.17
CA GLU A 439 2.53 3.97 27.30
C GLU A 439 3.76 3.16 26.90
N VAL A 440 4.05 2.11 27.69
CA VAL A 440 5.07 1.14 27.31
C VAL A 440 4.47 0.20 26.26
N VAL A 441 4.91 0.35 25.01
CA VAL A 441 4.49 -0.49 23.89
C VAL A 441 5.54 -1.56 23.64
N GLN A 442 5.12 -2.83 23.62
CA GLN A 442 6.00 -3.95 23.29
C GLN A 442 6.02 -4.17 21.78
N ASP A 443 7.20 -4.23 21.17
CA ASP A 443 7.32 -4.57 19.75
C ASP A 443 7.15 -6.09 19.56
N ALA A 444 6.25 -6.48 18.65
CA ALA A 444 6.11 -7.86 18.20
C ALA A 444 7.28 -8.28 17.31
N GLU A 445 7.43 -9.59 17.11
CA GLU A 445 8.45 -10.14 16.20
C GLU A 445 8.27 -9.60 14.76
N SER A 446 7.04 -9.39 14.32
CA SER A 446 6.73 -8.83 12.99
C SER A 446 7.33 -7.46 12.74
N VAL A 447 7.54 -6.64 13.77
CA VAL A 447 8.27 -5.35 13.64
C VAL A 447 9.71 -5.58 13.19
N ARG A 448 10.41 -6.55 13.81
CA ARG A 448 11.81 -6.85 13.51
C ARG A 448 11.95 -7.50 12.13
N GLN A 449 11.08 -8.47 11.82
CA GLN A 449 11.04 -9.12 10.51
C GLN A 449 10.84 -8.08 9.39
N GLN A 450 9.92 -7.14 9.61
CA GLN A 450 9.62 -6.11 8.62
C GLN A 450 10.78 -5.11 8.42
N GLN A 451 11.45 -4.72 9.50
CA GLN A 451 12.66 -3.89 9.43
C GLN A 451 13.78 -4.58 8.64
N GLN A 452 13.98 -5.88 8.85
CA GLN A 452 14.98 -6.65 8.13
C GLN A 452 14.64 -6.78 6.64
N ALA A 453 13.37 -7.08 6.30
CA ALA A 453 12.91 -7.19 4.92
C ALA A 453 12.99 -5.84 4.16
N HIS A 454 12.71 -4.73 4.84
CA HIS A 454 12.83 -3.39 4.25
C HIS A 454 14.28 -2.90 4.15
N GLY A 455 15.18 -3.37 5.03
CA GLY A 455 16.60 -3.03 5.00
C GLY A 455 17.40 -3.76 3.91
N GLN A 456 16.93 -4.91 3.42
CA GLN A 456 17.53 -5.59 2.28
C GLN A 456 17.31 -4.78 0.99
N GLN A 457 18.31 -4.71 0.11
CA GLN A 457 18.14 -4.10 -1.21
C GLN A 457 17.06 -4.85 -2.00
N HIS A 458 16.25 -4.12 -2.77
CA HIS A 458 15.26 -4.73 -3.64
C HIS A 458 15.97 -5.51 -4.73
N SER A 459 15.89 -6.84 -4.68
CA SER A 459 16.36 -7.73 -5.74
C SER A 459 15.16 -8.30 -6.46
N CYS A 460 15.23 -8.33 -7.79
CA CYS A 460 14.30 -9.09 -8.61
C CYS A 460 15.08 -10.08 -9.47
N THR A 461 14.45 -11.19 -9.82
CA THR A 461 15.03 -12.15 -10.77
C THR A 461 14.72 -11.72 -12.20
N LEU A 462 15.51 -12.22 -13.16
CA LEU A 462 15.25 -11.99 -14.58
C LEU A 462 13.88 -12.57 -14.99
N ASP A 463 13.51 -13.73 -14.42
CA ASP A 463 12.20 -14.37 -14.61
C ASP A 463 11.04 -13.47 -14.16
N GLU A 464 11.17 -12.79 -13.02
CA GLU A 464 10.15 -11.84 -12.54
C GLU A 464 9.97 -10.66 -13.51
N CYS A 465 11.07 -10.15 -14.09
CA CYS A 465 11.01 -9.10 -15.10
C CYS A 465 10.33 -9.60 -16.39
N PHE A 466 10.61 -10.84 -16.82
CA PHE A 466 9.95 -11.45 -17.98
C PHE A 466 8.46 -11.67 -17.75
N GLN A 467 8.07 -12.10 -16.55
CA GLN A 467 6.65 -12.25 -16.20
C GLN A 467 5.88 -10.94 -16.33
N LEU A 468 6.49 -9.79 -16.00
CA LEU A 468 5.88 -8.49 -16.23
C LEU A 468 5.81 -8.14 -17.72
N TYR A 469 6.88 -8.41 -18.47
CA TYR A 469 6.92 -8.18 -19.91
C TYR A 469 5.85 -8.97 -20.68
N THR A 470 5.51 -10.18 -20.23
CA THR A 470 4.51 -11.04 -20.88
C THR A 470 3.08 -10.85 -20.37
N LYS A 471 2.83 -9.95 -19.41
CA LYS A 471 1.48 -9.65 -18.91
C LYS A 471 0.76 -8.71 -19.88
N GLU A 472 -0.54 -8.93 -20.06
CA GLU A 472 -1.40 -8.03 -20.82
C GLU A 472 -1.50 -6.67 -20.10
N GLU A 473 -0.94 -5.61 -20.69
CA GLU A 473 -1.20 -4.24 -20.24
C GLU A 473 -2.61 -3.82 -20.64
N GLN A 474 -3.49 -3.59 -19.67
CA GLN A 474 -4.78 -2.97 -19.90
C GLN A 474 -4.64 -1.45 -19.81
N VAL A 475 -4.84 -0.75 -20.93
CA VAL A 475 -4.89 0.71 -20.94
C VAL A 475 -6.12 1.16 -20.15
N GLN A 476 -5.93 1.60 -18.90
CA GLN A 476 -7.01 2.17 -18.09
C GLN A 476 -7.40 3.54 -18.66
N HIS A 477 -8.67 3.70 -19.01
CA HIS A 477 -9.22 5.01 -19.37
C HIS A 477 -9.33 5.91 -18.13
N PRO A 478 -8.97 7.21 -18.22
CA PRO A 478 -9.46 8.18 -17.26
C PRO A 478 -10.99 8.22 -17.41
N ARG A 479 -11.72 7.94 -16.33
CA ARG A 479 -13.17 8.11 -16.28
C ARG A 479 -13.48 9.56 -16.63
N ALA A 480 -14.17 9.76 -17.76
CA ALA A 480 -14.67 11.06 -18.21
C ALA A 480 -15.85 11.53 -17.35
#